data_AF-A0AAP8QFX2-F1
#
_entry.id   AF-A0AAP8QFX2-F1
#
_cell.length_a   1.000
_cell.length_b   1.000
_cell.length_c   1.000
_cell.angle_alpha   90.00
_cell.angle_beta   90.00
_cell.angle_gamma   90.00
#
_symmetry.space_group_name_H-M   'P 1'
#
loop_
_entity.id
_entity.type
_entity.pdbx_description
1 polymer ?
#
loop_
_entity_poly.entity_id
_entity_poly.type
_entity_poly.pdbx_seq_one_letter_code
_entity_poly.pdbx_strand_id
1 'polypeptide(L)'
;MERSFNNNAFQENPVPRLKKAVALRYKEDQDEAPRLVAKGGGYIAESILQKAKEHNIPVQEDPSLLEVLSKLDLQQQIPPELYQVVAEILAFVYRLDKKEWG
;
A
#
# COMPACT_ATOMS: atom_id res chain seq x y z
N MET A 1 -5.83 -57.94 6.26
CA MET A 1 -4.87 -57.44 5.24
C MET A 1 -5.47 -56.16 4.69
N GLU A 2 -5.36 -55.06 5.45
CA GLU A 2 -5.97 -53.78 5.11
C GLU A 2 -4.85 -52.76 4.95
N ARG A 3 -4.60 -52.35 3.71
CA ARG A 3 -3.80 -51.16 3.43
C ARG A 3 -4.75 -50.14 2.84
N SER A 4 -5.45 -49.44 3.71
CA SER A 4 -6.12 -48.19 3.36
C SER A 4 -5.03 -47.16 3.05
N PHE A 5 -4.87 -46.82 1.78
CA PHE A 5 -4.04 -45.71 1.36
C PHE A 5 -4.81 -44.41 1.68
N ASN A 6 -4.38 -43.72 2.73
CA ASN A 6 -4.87 -42.38 3.04
C ASN A 6 -4.37 -41.40 1.97
N ASN A 7 -5.25 -41.05 1.02
CA ASN A 7 -5.04 -39.99 0.05
C ASN A 7 -5.39 -38.63 0.67
N ASN A 8 -4.55 -38.12 1.58
CA ASN A 8 -4.64 -36.75 2.11
C ASN A 8 -3.32 -36.00 1.87
N ALA A 9 -2.84 -35.96 0.63
CA ALA A 9 -1.57 -35.32 0.25
C ALA A 9 -1.70 -34.03 -0.57
N PHE A 10 -2.86 -33.36 -0.55
CA PHE A 10 -2.97 -31.96 -1.00
C PHE A 10 -3.29 -31.08 0.20
N GLN A 11 -2.31 -30.93 1.07
CA GLN A 11 -2.26 -29.77 1.98
C GLN A 11 -2.19 -28.55 1.05
N GLU A 12 -3.29 -27.79 0.92
CA GLU A 12 -3.30 -26.50 0.27
C GLU A 12 -2.31 -25.60 1.02
N ASN A 13 -1.05 -25.55 0.58
CA ASN A 13 -0.15 -24.51 1.00
C ASN A 13 -0.75 -23.21 0.45
N PRO A 14 -1.28 -22.30 1.30
CA PRO A 14 -1.83 -21.05 0.80
C PRO A 14 -0.70 -20.33 0.08
N VAL A 15 -0.85 -20.14 -1.24
CA VAL A 15 0.08 -19.36 -2.04
C VAL A 15 0.26 -18.03 -1.30
N PRO A 16 1.48 -17.64 -0.90
CA PRO A 16 1.69 -16.39 -0.18
C PRO A 16 1.05 -15.27 -0.98
N ARG A 17 0.07 -14.58 -0.39
CA ARG A 17 -0.56 -13.43 -1.04
C ARG A 17 0.56 -12.42 -1.30
N LEU A 18 0.89 -12.20 -2.56
CA LEU A 18 1.91 -11.24 -2.97
C LEU A 18 1.53 -9.87 -2.42
N LYS A 19 2.36 -9.32 -1.51
CA LYS A 19 2.16 -7.98 -0.98
C LYS A 19 2.13 -6.98 -2.12
N LYS A 20 1.23 -6.00 -2.05
CA LYS A 20 1.20 -4.84 -2.95
C LYS A 20 1.47 -3.59 -2.13
N ALA A 21 2.08 -2.59 -2.74
CA ALA A 21 2.28 -1.28 -2.13
C ALA A 21 2.22 -0.19 -3.19
N VAL A 22 1.75 0.98 -2.79
CA VAL A 22 1.76 2.23 -3.56
C VAL A 22 2.34 3.33 -2.68
N ALA A 23 3.02 4.30 -3.29
CA ALA A 23 3.53 5.48 -2.60
C ALA A 23 3.00 6.74 -3.28
N LEU A 24 2.47 7.65 -2.47
CA LEU A 24 1.97 8.94 -2.89
C LEU A 24 2.95 10.04 -2.45
N ARG A 25 3.06 11.09 -3.25
CA ARG A 25 3.78 12.32 -2.92
C ARG A 25 2.88 13.51 -3.14
N TYR A 26 2.89 14.47 -2.24
CA TYR A 26 2.26 15.76 -2.45
C TYR A 26 3.29 16.87 -2.22
N LYS A 27 3.36 17.82 -3.14
CA LYS A 27 4.18 19.03 -3.04
C LYS A 27 3.27 20.23 -3.27
N GLU A 28 2.93 20.95 -2.20
CA GLU A 28 1.96 22.05 -2.24
C GLU A 28 2.24 23.10 -3.33
N ASP A 29 3.51 23.40 -3.58
CA ASP A 29 3.91 24.40 -4.58
C ASP A 29 3.94 23.89 -6.03
N GLN A 30 3.78 22.58 -6.27
CA GLN A 30 4.03 21.95 -7.58
C GLN A 30 2.93 21.02 -8.06
N ASP A 31 2.18 20.43 -7.14
CA ASP A 31 1.18 19.42 -7.43
C ASP A 31 -0.22 19.95 -7.04
N GLU A 32 -1.18 19.90 -7.97
CA GLU A 32 -2.58 20.24 -7.69
C GLU A 32 -3.26 19.16 -6.83
N ALA A 33 -2.80 17.91 -6.95
CA ALA A 33 -3.21 16.78 -6.14
C ALA A 33 -2.04 15.81 -5.89
N PRO A 34 -2.11 14.97 -4.83
CA PRO A 34 -1.12 13.92 -4.58
C PRO A 34 -0.85 13.05 -5.82
N ARG A 35 0.40 12.68 -6.02
CA ARG A 35 0.87 11.94 -7.20
C ARG A 35 1.35 10.55 -6.82
N LEU A 36 1.02 9.55 -7.64
CA LEU A 36 1.58 8.21 -7.50
C LEU A 36 3.04 8.21 -7.96
N VAL A 37 3.97 8.00 -7.04
CA VAL A 37 5.43 7.99 -7.35
C VAL A 37 6.04 6.60 -7.38
N ALA A 38 5.40 5.62 -6.73
CA ALA A 38 5.78 4.22 -6.82
C ALA A 38 4.56 3.30 -6.69
N LYS A 39 4.62 2.14 -7.35
CA LYS A 39 3.68 1.02 -7.18
C LYS A 39 4.41 -0.30 -7.43
N GLY A 40 4.03 -1.36 -6.75
CA GLY A 40 4.65 -2.68 -6.98
C GLY A 40 4.00 -3.81 -6.21
N GLY A 41 4.36 -5.04 -6.61
CA GLY A 41 3.98 -6.29 -5.96
C GLY A 41 5.20 -7.11 -5.53
N GLY A 42 5.02 -8.02 -4.59
CA GLY A 42 6.06 -8.91 -4.07
C GLY A 42 7.28 -8.12 -3.56
N TYR A 43 8.46 -8.45 -4.08
CA TYR A 43 9.74 -7.84 -3.70
C TYR A 43 9.77 -6.30 -3.87
N ILE A 44 9.09 -5.77 -4.90
CA ILE A 44 9.02 -4.31 -5.10
C ILE A 44 8.18 -3.67 -3.99
N ALA A 45 7.07 -4.31 -3.60
CA ALA A 45 6.27 -3.81 -2.48
C ALA A 45 7.05 -3.82 -1.17
N GLU A 46 7.81 -4.88 -0.92
CA GLU A 46 8.71 -4.97 0.25
C GLU A 46 9.76 -3.85 0.24
N SER A 47 10.36 -3.57 -0.92
CA SER A 47 11.33 -2.49 -1.08
C SER A 47 10.72 -1.10 -0.83
N ILE A 48 9.48 -0.87 -1.29
CA ILE A 48 8.73 0.37 -1.03
C ILE A 48 8.50 0.53 0.48
N LEU A 49 8.01 -0.52 1.15
CA LEU A 49 7.74 -0.51 2.59
C LEU A 49 9.02 -0.33 3.42
N GLN A 50 10.12 -0.96 3.00
CA GLN A 50 11.42 -0.80 3.65
C GLN A 50 11.90 0.64 3.55
N LYS A 51 11.85 1.25 2.35
CA LYS A 51 12.21 2.66 2.17
C LYS A 51 11.31 3.59 2.96
N ALA A 52 10.00 3.32 3.02
CA ALA A 52 9.08 4.09 3.85
C ALA A 52 9.51 4.08 5.32
N LYS A 53 9.86 2.89 5.85
CA LYS A 53 10.39 2.76 7.22
C LYS A 53 11.71 3.49 7.43
N GLU A 54 12.67 3.36 6.51
CA GLU A 54 13.97 4.05 6.58
C GLU A 54 13.84 5.57 6.62
N HIS A 55 12.84 6.12 5.94
CA HIS A 55 12.57 7.55 5.87
C HIS A 55 11.46 8.03 6.82
N ASN A 56 10.99 7.18 7.75
CA ASN A 56 9.87 7.47 8.65
C ASN A 56 8.59 7.96 7.93
N ILE A 57 8.35 7.45 6.72
CA ILE A 57 7.12 7.72 5.98
C ILE A 57 6.01 6.80 6.53
N PRO A 58 4.87 7.36 6.96
CA PRO A 58 3.75 6.58 7.47
C PRO A 58 3.20 5.61 6.43
N VAL A 59 2.81 4.42 6.89
CA VAL A 59 2.20 3.39 6.06
C VAL A 59 0.79 3.12 6.56
N GLN A 60 -0.19 3.21 5.66
CA GLN A 60 -1.58 2.85 5.91
C GLN A 60 -1.90 1.54 5.20
N GLU A 61 -2.45 0.57 5.93
CA GLU A 61 -2.97 -0.67 5.35
C GLU A 61 -4.46 -0.51 5.01
N ASP A 62 -4.77 -0.40 3.72
CA ASP A 62 -6.14 -0.40 3.20
C ASP A 62 -6.18 -1.16 1.87
N PRO A 63 -6.64 -2.43 1.87
CA PRO A 63 -6.70 -3.24 0.65
C PRO A 63 -7.61 -2.65 -0.43
N SER A 64 -8.71 -2.00 -0.04
CA SER A 64 -9.68 -1.43 -0.99
C SER A 64 -9.09 -0.24 -1.72
N LEU A 65 -8.49 0.69 -0.96
CA LEU A 65 -7.82 1.85 -1.54
C LEU A 65 -6.60 1.44 -2.37
N LEU A 66 -5.84 0.45 -1.90
CA LEU A 66 -4.69 -0.09 -2.62
C LEU A 66 -5.06 -0.63 -4.00
N GLU A 67 -6.15 -1.37 -4.13
CA GLU A 67 -6.61 -1.89 -5.42
C GLU A 67 -7.02 -0.77 -6.38
N VAL A 68 -7.60 0.31 -5.86
CA VAL A 68 -7.96 1.48 -6.68
C VAL A 68 -6.71 2.25 -7.10
N LEU A 69 -5.82 2.59 -6.17
CA LEU A 69 -4.60 3.36 -6.44
C LEU A 69 -3.61 2.59 -7.33
N SER A 70 -3.57 1.25 -7.24
CA SER A 70 -2.69 0.43 -8.08
C SER A 70 -3.02 0.51 -9.58
N LYS A 71 -4.23 0.94 -9.92
CA LYS A 71 -4.67 1.14 -11.33
C LYS A 71 -4.15 2.45 -11.93
N LEU A 72 -3.74 3.41 -11.11
CA LEU A 72 -3.18 4.68 -11.58
C LEU A 72 -1.79 4.46 -12.16
N ASP A 73 -1.44 5.22 -13.19
CA ASP A 73 -0.10 5.18 -13.76
C ASP A 73 0.93 5.89 -12.87
N LEU A 74 2.19 5.49 -13.03
CA LEU A 74 3.29 6.19 -12.37
C LEU A 74 3.32 7.64 -12.82
N GLN A 75 3.60 8.53 -11.88
CA GLN A 75 3.55 9.97 -12.04
C GLN A 75 2.14 10.52 -12.35
N GLN A 76 1.08 9.72 -12.27
CA GLN A 76 -0.27 10.25 -12.39
C GLN A 76 -0.69 10.92 -11.08
N GLN A 77 -1.34 12.08 -11.18
CA GLN A 77 -2.05 12.68 -10.02
C GLN A 77 -3.26 11.81 -9.68
N ILE A 78 -3.60 11.72 -8.40
CA ILE A 78 -4.84 11.06 -8.01
C ILE A 78 -6.01 11.76 -8.72
N PRO A 79 -7.04 11.03 -9.15
CA PRO A 79 -8.20 11.63 -9.78
C PRO A 79 -9.17 12.18 -8.71
N PRO A 80 -10.04 13.15 -9.05
CA PRO A 80 -10.91 13.85 -8.10
C PRO A 80 -11.78 12.95 -7.23
N GLU A 81 -12.21 11.80 -7.75
CA GLU A 81 -13.08 10.85 -7.05
C GLU A 81 -12.38 10.21 -5.83
N LEU A 82 -11.05 10.28 -5.78
CA LEU A 82 -10.23 9.76 -4.67
C LEU A 82 -9.72 10.85 -3.74
N TYR A 83 -10.05 12.13 -3.98
CA TYR A 83 -9.52 13.24 -3.18
C TYR A 83 -9.92 13.12 -1.72
N GLN A 84 -11.20 12.80 -1.46
CA GLN A 84 -11.71 12.73 -0.09
C GLN A 84 -10.96 11.67 0.74
N VAL A 85 -10.87 10.44 0.22
CA VAL A 85 -10.21 9.34 0.96
C VAL A 85 -8.71 9.59 1.16
N VAL A 86 -8.03 10.18 0.16
CA VAL A 86 -6.60 10.51 0.30
C VAL A 86 -6.40 11.68 1.28
N ALA A 87 -7.28 12.69 1.26
CA ALA A 87 -7.21 13.81 2.20
C ALA A 87 -7.41 13.36 3.65
N GLU A 88 -8.30 12.38 3.90
CA GLU A 88 -8.49 11.79 5.23
C GLU A 88 -7.22 11.11 5.75
N ILE A 89 -6.49 10.38 4.88
CA ILE A 89 -5.21 9.76 5.21
C ILE A 89 -4.13 10.80 5.49
N LEU A 90 -4.03 11.84 4.65
CA LEU A 90 -3.06 12.92 4.86
C LEU A 90 -3.36 13.65 6.17
N ALA A 91 -4.62 13.96 6.45
CA ALA A 91 -5.03 14.60 7.70
C ALA A 91 -4.72 13.72 8.92
N PHE A 92 -4.86 12.39 8.80
CA PHE A 92 -4.45 11.46 9.85
C PHE A 92 -2.93 11.51 10.09
N VAL A 93 -2.12 11.47 9.03
CA VAL A 93 -0.66 11.58 9.11
C VAL A 93 -0.23 12.90 9.77
N TYR A 94 -0.78 14.04 9.33
CA TYR A 94 -0.48 15.34 9.93
C TYR A 94 -0.81 15.43 11.42
N ARG A 95 -1.88 14.75 11.86
CA ARG A 95 -2.24 14.71 13.30
C ARG A 95 -1.27 13.86 14.12
N LEU A 96 -0.72 12.78 13.55
CA LEU A 96 0.29 11.96 14.21
C LEU A 96 1.59 12.74 14.37
N ASP A 97 2.03 13.43 13.32
CA ASP A 97 3.26 14.23 13.33
C ASP A 97 3.18 15.38 14.37
N LYS A 98 2.02 16.03 14.50
CA LYS A 98 1.79 17.05 15.54
C LYS A 98 1.82 16.53 16.98
N LYS A 99 1.59 15.23 17.20
CA LYS A 99 1.52 14.65 18.55
C LYS A 99 2.90 14.24 19.09
N GLU A 100 3.90 14.13 18.22
CA GLU A 100 5.30 13.86 18.57
C GLU A 100 6.08 15.15 18.93
N TRP A 101 5.47 16.34 18.84
CA TRP A 101 6.06 17.63 19.21
C TRP A 101 5.15 18.48 20.12
N GLY A 102 4.45 17.84 21.05
CA GLY A 102 3.64 18.47 22.10
C GLY A 102 4.14 18.13 23.50
#